data_AF-A0A2M8FWS8-F1
#
_entry.id   AF-A0A2M8FWS8-F1
#
_cell.length_a   1.000
_cell.length_b   1.000
_cell.length_c   1.000
_cell.angle_alpha   90.00
_cell.angle_beta   90.00
_cell.angle_gamma   90.00
#
_symmetry.space_group_name_H-M   'P 1'
#
loop_
_entity.id
_entity.type
_entity.pdbx_description
1 polymer ?
#
loop_
_entity_poly.entity_id
_entity_poly.type
_entity_poly.pdbx_seq_one_letter_code
_entity_poly.pdbx_strand_id
1 'polypeptide(L)'
;MPLTPFQKKLAQLLAKNRSVDSHLAGGAALHFQPNSVRYSNDLDYFHDTIERVATAFADDKKELEKNGYHISLEMQQPGYIVPPEKPIFSR
;
A
#
# COMPACT_ATOMS: atom_id res chain seq x y z
N MET A 1 -14.89 -9.45 13.83
CA MET A 1 -15.11 -8.67 12.61
C MET A 1 -13.81 -8.63 11.81
N PRO A 2 -13.90 -8.58 10.49
CA PRO A 2 -12.91 -8.06 9.56
C PRO A 2 -13.05 -6.54 9.45
N LEU A 3 -12.12 -5.89 8.75
CA LEU A 3 -12.03 -4.45 8.45
C LEU A 3 -12.93 -3.53 9.30
N THR A 4 -12.29 -2.73 10.15
CA THR A 4 -12.98 -1.71 10.96
C THR A 4 -13.80 -0.76 10.08
N PRO A 5 -14.81 -0.06 10.62
CA PRO A 5 -15.55 0.96 9.87
C PRO A 5 -14.64 2.00 9.20
N PHE A 6 -13.55 2.37 9.88
CA PHE A 6 -12.52 3.26 9.33
C PHE A 6 -11.82 2.64 8.12
N GLN A 7 -11.31 1.41 8.24
CA GLN A 7 -10.65 0.71 7.14
C GLN A 7 -11.57 0.51 5.93
N LYS A 8 -12.87 0.23 6.15
CA LYS A 8 -13.85 0.13 5.07
C LYS A 8 -14.01 1.46 4.33
N LYS A 9 -14.14 2.57 5.07
CA LYS A 9 -14.26 3.90 4.47
C LYS A 9 -12.99 4.29 3.71
N LEU A 10 -11.82 3.97 4.27
CA LEU A 10 -10.53 4.20 3.62
C LEU A 10 -10.42 3.39 2.33
N ALA A 11 -10.70 2.08 2.38
CA ALA A 11 -10.66 1.21 1.22
C ALA A 11 -11.62 1.66 0.11
N GLN A 12 -12.81 2.15 0.46
CA GLN A 12 -13.77 2.71 -0.51
C GLN A 12 -13.27 3.97 -1.20
N LEU A 13 -12.54 4.83 -0.50
CA LEU A 13 -11.93 6.02 -1.09
C LEU A 13 -10.78 5.64 -2.02
N LEU A 14 -9.89 4.77 -1.55
CA LEU A 14 -8.73 4.30 -2.31
C LEU A 14 -9.14 3.46 -3.53
N ALA A 15 -10.28 2.77 -3.48
CA ALA A 15 -10.82 1.99 -4.60
C ALA A 15 -10.99 2.80 -5.90
N LYS A 16 -11.17 4.12 -5.80
CA LYS A 16 -11.28 5.02 -6.97
C LYS A 16 -9.99 5.07 -7.80
N ASN A 17 -8.85 4.80 -7.18
CA ASN A 17 -7.53 4.82 -7.79
C ASN A 17 -7.01 3.41 -8.10
N ARG A 18 -7.86 2.38 -8.00
CA ARG A 18 -7.48 0.99 -8.26
C ARG A 18 -7.67 0.62 -9.72
N SER A 19 -6.74 -0.17 -10.21
CA SER A 19 -6.71 -0.76 -11.55
C SER A 19 -6.38 -2.24 -11.42
N VAL A 20 -6.38 -2.96 -12.54
CA VAL A 20 -6.14 -4.42 -12.57
C VAL A 20 -4.77 -4.83 -12.01
N ASP A 21 -3.82 -3.90 -12.01
CA ASP A 21 -2.46 -4.02 -11.47
C ASP A 21 -2.35 -3.55 -10.01
N SER A 22 -3.48 -3.42 -9.29
CA SER A 22 -3.50 -3.01 -7.89
C SER A 22 -4.11 -4.08 -7.00
N HIS A 23 -3.30 -4.61 -6.10
CA HIS A 23 -3.65 -5.79 -5.32
C HIS A 23 -3.68 -5.46 -3.83
N LEU A 24 -4.84 -5.70 -3.20
CA LEU A 24 -4.93 -5.73 -1.74
C LEU A 24 -4.22 -6.98 -1.24
N ALA A 25 -3.34 -6.82 -0.25
CA ALA A 25 -2.54 -7.89 0.31
C ALA A 25 -2.54 -7.88 1.85
N GLY A 26 -1.60 -8.64 2.42
CA GLY A 26 -1.36 -8.66 3.86
C GLY A 26 -2.51 -9.26 4.68
N GLY A 27 -2.51 -8.95 5.98
CA GLY A 27 -3.49 -9.48 6.92
C GLY A 27 -4.91 -9.08 6.56
N ALA A 28 -5.10 -7.87 6.02
CA ALA A 28 -6.39 -7.37 5.57
C ALA A 28 -6.96 -8.22 4.43
N ALA A 29 -6.16 -8.58 3.41
CA ALA A 29 -6.60 -9.44 2.32
C ALA A 29 -6.96 -10.86 2.75
N LEU A 30 -6.26 -11.41 3.76
CA LEU A 30 -6.52 -12.76 4.25
C LEU A 30 -7.74 -12.83 5.18
N HIS A 31 -8.03 -11.74 5.87
CA HIS A 31 -8.98 -11.71 6.99
C HIS A 31 -10.15 -10.72 6.79
N PHE A 32 -10.48 -10.34 5.56
CA PHE A 32 -11.56 -9.35 5.29
C PHE A 32 -12.99 -9.89 5.48
N GLN A 33 -13.20 -11.18 5.74
CA GLN A 33 -14.54 -11.76 5.89
C GLN A 33 -15.15 -11.57 7.29
N PRO A 34 -16.48 -11.31 7.42
CA PRO A 34 -17.19 -10.97 8.68
C PRO A 34 -16.86 -11.84 9.90
N ASN A 35 -16.62 -13.12 9.66
CA ASN A 35 -16.37 -14.20 10.60
C ASN A 35 -14.88 -14.59 10.72
N SER A 36 -13.97 -13.76 10.23
CA SER A 36 -12.53 -14.01 10.36
C SER A 36 -12.06 -13.98 11.82
N VAL A 37 -11.00 -14.75 12.10
CA VAL A 37 -10.43 -14.98 13.44
C VAL A 37 -9.62 -13.79 13.99
N ARG A 38 -9.23 -12.83 13.14
CA ARG A 38 -8.41 -11.67 13.54
C ARG A 38 -8.65 -10.43 12.68
N TYR A 39 -8.22 -9.29 13.21
CA TYR A 39 -8.10 -8.02 12.50
C TYR A 39 -6.69 -7.82 11.95
N SER A 40 -6.56 -6.96 10.93
CA SER A 40 -5.30 -6.32 10.54
C SER A 40 -5.30 -4.88 11.02
N ASN A 41 -4.12 -4.34 11.34
CA ASN A 41 -3.96 -2.96 11.77
C ASN A 41 -3.78 -1.98 10.59
N ASP A 42 -3.63 -2.52 9.38
CA ASP A 42 -3.19 -1.84 8.16
C ASP A 42 -3.97 -2.34 6.93
N LEU A 43 -3.76 -1.64 5.81
CA LEU A 43 -4.17 -2.05 4.46
C LEU A 43 -2.93 -2.01 3.56
N ASP A 44 -2.54 -3.15 3.01
CA ASP A 44 -1.40 -3.25 2.11
C ASP A 44 -1.86 -3.26 0.65
N TYR A 45 -1.31 -2.37 -0.16
CA TYR A 45 -1.54 -2.35 -1.61
C TYR A 45 -0.21 -2.54 -2.34
N PHE A 46 -0.20 -3.46 -3.30
CA PHE A 46 0.94 -3.71 -4.17
C PHE A 46 0.57 -3.44 -5.63
N HIS A 47 1.59 -3.10 -6.43
CA HIS A 47 1.46 -2.90 -7.86
C HIS A 47 2.60 -3.54 -8.62
N ASP A 48 2.34 -3.88 -9.88
CA ASP A 48 3.25 -4.66 -10.72
C ASP A 48 4.54 -3.91 -11.12
N THR A 49 4.54 -2.57 -11.05
CA THR A 49 5.70 -1.74 -11.39
C THR A 49 5.96 -0.62 -10.39
N ILE A 50 7.21 -0.16 -10.33
CA ILE A 50 7.64 0.94 -9.45
C ILE A 50 6.90 2.24 -9.82
N GLU A 51 6.73 2.49 -11.11
CA GLU A 51 6.01 3.66 -11.63
C GLU A 51 4.55 3.62 -11.19
N ARG A 52 3.94 2.43 -11.16
CA ARG A 52 2.57 2.28 -10.72
C ARG A 52 2.43 2.50 -9.22
N VAL A 53 3.35 1.98 -8.40
CA VAL A 53 3.39 2.28 -6.96
C VAL A 53 3.47 3.79 -6.72
N ALA A 54 4.37 4.48 -7.43
CA ALA A 54 4.57 5.92 -7.26
C ALA A 54 3.32 6.74 -7.66
N THR A 55 2.71 6.43 -8.80
CA THR A 55 1.50 7.13 -9.27
C THR A 55 0.30 6.84 -8.38
N ALA A 56 0.07 5.58 -8.02
CA ALA A 56 -1.02 5.21 -7.13
C ALA A 56 -0.88 5.87 -5.76
N PHE A 57 0.33 5.88 -5.17
CA PHE A 57 0.56 6.57 -3.90
C PHE A 57 0.26 8.08 -3.99
N ALA A 58 0.68 8.75 -5.06
CA ALA A 58 0.42 10.17 -5.26
C ALA A 58 -1.10 10.46 -5.39
N ASP A 59 -1.82 9.64 -6.15
CA ASP A 59 -3.26 9.77 -6.34
C ASP A 59 -4.03 9.48 -5.04
N ASP A 60 -3.62 8.46 -4.30
CA ASP A 60 -4.20 8.07 -3.01
C ASP A 60 -4.00 9.17 -1.97
N LYS A 61 -2.77 9.69 -1.85
CA LYS A 61 -2.45 10.79 -0.95
C LYS A 61 -3.36 11.99 -1.22
N LYS A 62 -3.48 12.39 -2.48
CA LYS A 62 -4.33 13.51 -2.90
C LYS A 62 -5.81 13.29 -2.57
N GLU A 63 -6.33 12.10 -2.85
CA GLU A 63 -7.74 11.79 -2.56
C GLU A 63 -8.00 11.78 -1.05
N LEU A 64 -7.08 11.25 -0.25
CA LEU A 64 -7.19 11.25 1.21
C LEU A 64 -7.12 12.67 1.80
N GLU A 65 -6.14 13.49 1.40
CA GLU A 65 -6.05 14.88 1.85
C GLU A 65 -7.31 15.69 1.49
N LYS A 66 -7.84 15.49 0.28
CA LYS A 66 -9.09 16.11 -0.17
C LYS A 66 -10.30 15.72 0.69
N ASN A 67 -10.30 14.51 1.26
CA ASN A 67 -11.35 14.03 2.15
C ASN A 67 -11.07 14.32 3.63
N GLY A 68 -10.08 15.17 3.94
CA GLY A 68 -9.78 15.65 5.29
C GLY A 68 -8.95 14.69 6.14
N TYR A 69 -8.32 13.68 5.54
CA TYR A 69 -7.39 12.81 6.26
C TYR A 69 -6.02 13.47 6.35
N HIS A 70 -5.36 13.27 7.50
CA HIS A 70 -3.96 13.65 7.68
C HIS A 70 -3.05 12.49 7.27
N ILE A 71 -1.98 12.79 6.53
CA ILE A 71 -1.00 11.80 6.08
C ILE A 71 0.38 12.17 6.63
N SER A 72 0.94 11.27 7.43
CA SER A 72 2.36 11.24 7.78
C SER A 72 3.05 10.18 6.94
N LEU A 73 4.10 10.56 6.22
CA LEU A 73 4.90 9.62 5.45
C LEU A 73 6.06 9.13 6.31
N GLU A 74 5.97 7.90 6.79
CA GLU A 74 6.98 7.30 7.67
C GLU A 74 8.21 6.82 6.88
N MET A 75 8.02 6.28 5.67
CA MET A 75 9.12 5.77 4.85
C MET A 75 8.76 5.80 3.36
N GLN A 76 9.72 6.20 2.52
CA GLN A 76 9.64 6.10 1.06
C GLN A 76 11.03 5.74 0.52
N GLN A 77 11.12 4.58 -0.15
CA GLN A 77 12.37 4.07 -0.72
C GLN A 77 12.08 3.32 -2.03
N PRO A 78 13.03 3.28 -2.98
CA PRO A 78 12.91 2.41 -4.14
C PRO A 78 12.78 0.94 -3.73
N GLY A 79 11.92 0.17 -4.43
CA GLY A 79 11.68 -1.25 -4.14
C GLY A 79 12.88 -2.17 -4.42
N TYR A 80 13.87 -1.69 -5.16
CA TYR A 80 15.12 -2.40 -5.44
C TYR A 80 16.30 -1.63 -4.83
N ILE A 81 16.93 -2.22 -3.80
CA ILE A 81 18.24 -1.77 -3.32
C ILE A 81 19.26 -2.45 -4.23
N VAL A 82 19.94 -1.67 -5.09
CA VAL A 82 21.11 -2.17 -5.82
C VAL A 82 22.14 -2.58 -4.76
N PRO A 83 22.59 -3.85 -4.70
CA PRO A 83 23.69 -4.21 -3.82
C PRO A 83 24.90 -3.34 -4.18
N PRO A 84 25.66 -2.82 -3.20
CA PRO A 84 26.87 -2.05 -3.51
C PRO A 84 27.76 -2.90 -4.44
N GLU A 85 28.30 -2.26 -5.48
CA GLU A 85 29.24 -2.92 -6.40
C GLU A 85 30.33 -3.61 -5.58
N LYS A 86 30.52 -4.92 -5.78
CA LYS A 86 31.67 -5.61 -5.19
C LYS A 86 32.93 -4.94 -5.74
N PRO A 87 33.87 -4.47 -4.90
CA PRO A 87 35.13 -3.96 -5.41
C PRO A 87 35.80 -5.06 -6.22
N ILE A 88 36.04 -4.78 -7.49
CA ILE A 88 36.86 -5.64 -8.34
C ILE A 88 38.28 -5.49 -7.79
N PHE A 89 38.70 -6.41 -6.93
CA PHE A 89 40.11 -6.55 -6.61
C PHE A 89 40.80 -7.04 -7.88
N SER A 90 41.47 -6.12 -8.59
CA SER A 90 42.40 -6.46 -9.66
C SER A 90 43.55 -7.28 -9.06
N ARG A 91 43.79 -8.46 -9.63
CA ARG A 91 44.92 -9.32 -9.30
C ARG A 91 46.25 -8.71 -9.72
#